data_AF-A0A374UKM3-F1
#
_entry.id   AF-A0A374UKM3-F1
#
_cell.length_a   1.000
_cell.length_b   1.000
_cell.length_c   1.000
_cell.angle_alpha   90.00
_cell.angle_beta   90.00
_cell.angle_gamma   90.00
#
_symmetry.space_group_name_H-M   'P 1'
#
loop_
_entity.id
_entity.type
_entity.pdbx_description
1 polymer ?
#
loop_
_entity_poly.entity_id
_entity_poly.type
_entity_poly.pdbx_seq_one_letter_code
_entity_poly.pdbx_strand_id
1 'polypeptide(L)'
;MIKISTYIHFTKEQREQARRTDLANFLIHQGEKVKKSGSEYEWLDGSQKVTIRGHLWYHQYEQKGGDAIDFIRKFYNKDYAEAVQMLLNNGGSQIITSPPIEKEHKPFKLPPRNDRMSRVFSYLLLTRGIDKDVLYEFVRRKMIYESSDFHNAVFVGYDSNGKPRHAHKRGTVTNNPYKGNAAGSQPEFSFHWHGTSDKIYLFEAPIDMLSYISMHKENWQEHSYAASCSVSDRVLFQCLKDNPNIKNVFLCFDNDEAGQTANKRIADKLNSMNIKSEILIPIHKDWNDDILNGERTDEICRQVL
;
A
#
# COMPACT_ATOMS: atom_id res chain seq x y z
N MET A 1 -18.49 -42.10 12.74
CA MET A 1 -19.73 -41.31 12.95
C MET A 1 -20.08 -40.63 11.63
N ILE A 2 -21.15 -41.08 10.99
CA ILE A 2 -21.67 -40.47 9.75
C ILE A 2 -22.43 -39.20 10.19
N LYS A 3 -21.90 -38.01 9.86
CA LYS A 3 -22.67 -36.75 10.00
C LYS A 3 -23.84 -36.85 9.02
N ILE A 4 -25.05 -37.09 9.54
CA ILE A 4 -26.29 -36.92 8.77
C ILE A 4 -26.38 -35.44 8.44
N SER A 5 -26.05 -35.06 7.20
CA SER A 5 -26.16 -33.68 6.73
C SER A 5 -27.65 -33.37 6.55
N THR A 6 -28.26 -32.78 7.58
CA THR A 6 -29.61 -32.24 7.49
C THR A 6 -29.55 -31.07 6.51
N TYR A 7 -30.13 -31.22 5.31
CA TYR A 7 -30.08 -30.18 4.30
C TYR A 7 -30.95 -29.00 4.75
N ILE A 8 -30.31 -27.93 5.25
CA ILE A 8 -31.01 -26.72 5.68
C ILE A 8 -31.41 -25.91 4.44
N HIS A 9 -32.71 -25.83 4.19
CA HIS A 9 -33.24 -24.99 3.11
C HIS A 9 -33.32 -23.53 3.55
N PHE A 10 -32.46 -22.68 2.97
CA PHE A 10 -32.59 -21.23 3.06
C PHE A 10 -33.28 -20.66 1.83
N THR A 11 -34.24 -19.75 2.05
CA THR A 11 -34.86 -18.91 1.01
C THR A 11 -33.84 -17.99 0.36
N LYS A 12 -34.16 -17.44 -0.82
CA LYS A 12 -33.25 -16.50 -1.51
C LYS A 12 -33.03 -15.24 -0.66
N GLU A 13 -34.08 -14.80 0.02
CA GLU A 13 -34.12 -13.64 0.89
C GLU A 13 -33.21 -13.85 2.10
N GLN A 14 -33.27 -15.02 2.75
CA GLN A 14 -32.38 -15.38 3.86
C GLN A 14 -30.91 -15.43 3.44
N ARG A 15 -30.62 -15.96 2.25
CA ARG A 15 -29.25 -15.99 1.73
C ARG A 15 -28.74 -14.59 1.48
N GLU A 16 -29.54 -13.72 0.85
CA GLU A 16 -29.15 -12.34 0.58
C GLU A 16 -29.00 -11.52 1.87
N GLN A 17 -29.88 -11.75 2.85
CA GLN A 17 -29.78 -11.15 4.18
C GLN A 17 -28.46 -11.51 4.85
N ALA A 18 -28.13 -12.81 4.90
CA ALA A 18 -26.85 -13.27 5.46
C ALA A 18 -25.67 -12.63 4.73
N ARG A 19 -25.72 -12.61 3.40
CA ARG A 19 -24.68 -12.04 2.51
C ARG A 19 -24.39 -10.56 2.78
N ARG A 20 -25.41 -9.80 3.22
CA ARG A 20 -25.35 -8.35 3.48
C ARG A 20 -25.18 -7.98 4.96
N THR A 21 -24.89 -8.95 5.83
CA THR A 21 -24.65 -8.69 7.26
C THR A 21 -23.49 -7.71 7.45
N ASP A 22 -23.68 -6.68 8.28
CA ASP A 22 -22.59 -5.76 8.64
C ASP A 22 -21.55 -6.50 9.49
N LEU A 23 -20.37 -6.74 8.91
CA LEU A 23 -19.31 -7.53 9.52
C LEU A 23 -18.68 -6.83 10.72
N ALA A 24 -18.61 -5.50 10.75
CA ALA A 24 -18.05 -4.77 11.88
C ALA A 24 -18.95 -4.94 13.11
N ASN A 25 -20.26 -4.76 12.94
CA ASN A 25 -21.23 -5.00 14.00
C ASN A 25 -21.25 -6.47 14.42
N PHE A 26 -21.24 -7.40 13.46
CA PHE A 26 -21.18 -8.83 13.76
C PHE A 26 -19.98 -9.17 14.65
N LEU A 27 -18.78 -8.72 14.29
CA LEU A 27 -17.55 -8.97 15.05
C LEU A 27 -17.62 -8.37 16.46
N ILE A 28 -18.08 -7.12 16.59
CA ILE A 28 -18.27 -6.48 17.89
C ILE A 28 -19.22 -7.31 18.78
N HIS A 29 -20.31 -7.84 18.23
CA HIS A 29 -21.22 -8.73 18.97
C HIS A 29 -20.58 -10.07 19.35
N GLN A 30 -19.60 -10.55 18.58
CA GLN A 30 -18.79 -11.72 18.94
C GLN A 30 -17.69 -11.41 19.98
N GLY A 31 -17.57 -10.16 20.44
CA GLY A 31 -16.54 -9.73 21.39
C GLY A 31 -15.19 -9.42 20.75
N GLU A 32 -15.13 -9.38 19.42
CA GLU A 32 -13.91 -9.07 18.66
C GLU A 32 -13.59 -7.57 18.73
N LYS A 33 -12.29 -7.24 18.68
CA LYS A 33 -11.83 -5.85 18.65
C LYS A 33 -11.76 -5.38 17.21
N VAL A 34 -12.61 -4.42 16.85
CA VAL A 34 -12.61 -3.77 15.54
C VAL A 34 -12.24 -2.29 15.70
N LYS A 35 -11.28 -1.82 14.92
CA LYS A 35 -10.80 -0.44 14.94
C LYS A 35 -11.35 0.34 13.75
N LYS A 36 -11.92 1.53 14.00
CA LYS A 36 -12.33 2.42 12.91
C LYS A 36 -11.11 3.05 12.25
N SER A 37 -11.04 2.98 10.93
CA SER A 37 -9.94 3.53 10.10
C SER A 37 -10.54 4.31 8.92
N GLY A 38 -10.75 5.61 9.13
CA GLY A 38 -11.44 6.47 8.15
C GLY A 38 -12.91 6.07 7.97
N SER A 39 -13.28 5.72 6.73
CA SER A 39 -14.61 5.21 6.37
C SER A 39 -14.75 3.69 6.49
N GLU A 40 -13.68 3.00 6.87
CA GLU A 40 -13.60 1.53 6.94
C GLU A 40 -13.33 1.07 8.37
N TYR A 41 -13.47 -0.23 8.58
CA TYR A 41 -13.12 -0.91 9.81
C TYR A 41 -11.92 -1.83 9.58
N GLU A 42 -11.11 -1.99 10.61
CA GLU A 42 -9.94 -2.86 10.63
C GLU A 42 -10.15 -3.91 11.71
N TRP A 43 -10.06 -5.18 11.31
CA TRP A 43 -10.02 -6.34 12.20
C TRP A 43 -8.71 -7.10 11.95
N LEU A 44 -8.17 -7.71 13.00
CA LEU A 44 -6.91 -8.46 12.92
C LEU A 44 -7.21 -9.95 13.01
N ASP A 45 -6.86 -10.69 11.97
CA ASP A 45 -6.77 -12.15 11.99
C ASP A 45 -5.37 -12.53 12.50
N GLY A 46 -5.25 -12.73 13.80
CA GLY A 46 -3.94 -12.80 14.46
C GLY A 46 -3.19 -11.47 14.34
N SER A 47 -2.10 -11.44 13.57
CA SER A 47 -1.34 -10.22 13.24
C SER A 47 -1.71 -9.62 11.89
N GLN A 48 -2.55 -10.29 11.10
CA GLN A 48 -2.81 -9.92 9.71
C GLN A 48 -4.05 -9.03 9.60
N LYS A 49 -3.92 -7.97 8.82
CA LYS A 49 -4.97 -6.96 8.64
C LYS A 49 -6.05 -7.40 7.66
N VAL A 50 -7.29 -7.43 8.15
CA VAL A 50 -8.52 -7.54 7.36
C VAL A 50 -9.27 -6.22 7.39
N THR A 51 -9.52 -5.67 6.19
CA THR A 51 -10.30 -4.45 6.01
C THR A 51 -11.76 -4.81 5.82
N ILE A 52 -12.65 -4.14 6.56
CA ILE A 52 -14.08 -4.39 6.58
C ILE A 52 -14.83 -3.13 6.14
N ARG A 53 -15.80 -3.32 5.24
CA ARG A 53 -16.68 -2.27 4.76
C ARG A 53 -18.10 -2.81 4.60
N GLY A 54 -18.93 -2.55 5.60
CA GLY A 54 -20.27 -3.14 5.67
C GLY A 54 -20.18 -4.66 5.68
N HIS A 55 -20.70 -5.29 4.63
CA HIS A 55 -20.70 -6.75 4.47
C HIS A 55 -19.51 -7.32 3.70
N LEU A 56 -18.62 -6.45 3.22
CA LEU A 56 -17.45 -6.86 2.44
C LEU A 56 -16.21 -6.85 3.32
N TRP A 57 -15.30 -7.78 3.03
CA TRP A 57 -13.98 -7.82 3.64
C TRP A 57 -12.89 -8.01 2.60
N TYR A 58 -11.69 -7.58 2.94
CA TYR A 58 -10.49 -7.78 2.13
C TYR A 58 -9.28 -8.03 3.03
N HIS A 59 -8.62 -9.16 2.84
CA HIS A 59 -7.43 -9.57 3.54
C HIS A 59 -6.20 -9.05 2.79
N GLN A 60 -5.48 -8.10 3.39
CA GLN A 60 -4.44 -7.33 2.70
C GLN A 60 -3.26 -8.20 2.22
N TYR A 61 -2.86 -9.19 3.02
CA TYR A 61 -1.73 -10.07 2.73
C TYR A 61 -2.07 -11.13 1.68
N GLU A 62 -3.16 -11.89 1.88
CA GLU A 62 -3.63 -12.88 0.89
C GLU A 62 -4.24 -12.29 -0.40
N GLN A 63 -4.58 -11.00 -0.41
CA GLN A 63 -5.30 -10.33 -1.50
C GLN A 63 -6.62 -11.01 -1.90
N LYS A 64 -7.30 -11.58 -0.90
CA LYS A 64 -8.62 -12.19 -1.05
C LYS A 64 -9.65 -11.35 -0.33
N GLY A 65 -10.83 -11.26 -0.91
CA GLY A 65 -11.98 -10.65 -0.29
C GLY A 65 -13.24 -11.41 -0.63
N GLY A 66 -14.33 -11.05 0.01
CA GLY A 66 -15.61 -11.68 -0.19
C GLY A 66 -16.73 -10.96 0.57
N ASP A 67 -17.90 -11.57 0.53
CA ASP A 67 -19.06 -11.11 1.30
C ASP A 67 -19.04 -11.68 2.74
N ALA A 68 -20.09 -11.38 3.51
CA ALA A 68 -20.18 -11.81 4.90
C ALA A 68 -20.24 -13.34 5.04
N ILE A 69 -20.80 -14.07 4.08
CA ILE A 69 -20.81 -15.54 4.10
C ILE A 69 -19.39 -16.06 3.88
N ASP A 70 -18.68 -15.52 2.89
CA ASP A 70 -17.28 -15.89 2.64
C ASP A 70 -16.39 -15.62 3.85
N PHE A 71 -16.67 -14.52 4.58
CA PHE A 71 -15.97 -14.19 5.83
C PHE A 71 -16.12 -15.29 6.87
N ILE A 72 -17.35 -15.70 7.19
CA ILE A 72 -17.61 -16.74 8.19
C ILE A 72 -17.03 -18.08 7.76
N ARG A 73 -17.15 -18.41 6.47
CA ARG A 73 -16.57 -19.66 5.94
C ARG A 73 -15.05 -19.68 6.11
N LYS A 74 -14.37 -18.57 5.85
CA LYS A 74 -12.91 -18.47 5.97
C LYS A 74 -12.44 -18.41 7.42
N PHE A 75 -12.88 -17.43 8.18
CA PHE A 75 -12.29 -17.10 9.49
C PHE A 75 -12.90 -17.89 10.65
N TYR A 76 -14.13 -18.38 10.51
CA TYR A 76 -14.79 -19.23 11.51
C TYR A 76 -14.83 -20.71 11.10
N ASN A 77 -14.19 -21.06 9.97
CA ASN A 77 -14.08 -22.41 9.42
C ASN A 77 -15.44 -23.13 9.35
N LYS A 78 -16.45 -22.44 8.84
CA LYS A 78 -17.82 -22.94 8.69
C LYS A 78 -18.13 -23.36 7.27
N ASP A 79 -19.02 -24.33 7.11
CA ASP A 79 -19.62 -24.58 5.80
C ASP A 79 -20.65 -23.49 5.43
N TYR A 80 -21.20 -23.56 4.22
CA TYR A 80 -22.15 -22.55 3.75
C TYR A 80 -23.41 -22.47 4.61
N ALA A 81 -23.96 -23.62 5.02
CA ALA A 81 -25.22 -23.65 5.77
C ALA A 81 -25.02 -23.13 7.19
N GLU A 82 -23.92 -23.55 7.83
CA GLU A 82 -23.49 -23.05 9.14
C GLU A 82 -23.23 -21.54 9.10
N ALA A 83 -22.58 -21.04 8.04
CA ALA A 83 -22.30 -19.60 7.87
C ALA A 83 -23.58 -18.77 7.76
N VAL A 84 -24.53 -19.20 6.90
CA VAL A 84 -25.82 -18.52 6.75
C VAL A 84 -26.59 -18.55 8.08
N GLN A 85 -26.64 -19.68 8.76
CA GLN A 85 -27.34 -19.81 10.04
C GLN A 85 -26.73 -18.91 11.12
N MET A 86 -25.40 -18.85 11.22
CA MET A 86 -24.70 -18.00 12.18
C MET A 86 -25.00 -16.51 11.96
N LEU A 87 -24.99 -16.06 10.71
CA LEU A 87 -25.27 -14.67 10.35
C LEU A 87 -26.73 -14.29 10.62
N LEU A 88 -27.68 -15.21 10.37
CA LEU A 88 -29.10 -15.00 10.65
C LEU A 88 -29.42 -15.01 12.16
N ASN A 89 -28.81 -15.92 12.92
CA ASN A 89 -29.08 -16.07 14.36
C ASN A 89 -28.52 -14.91 15.20
N ASN A 90 -27.42 -14.29 14.76
CA ASN A 90 -26.88 -13.09 15.39
C ASN A 90 -27.59 -11.79 14.93
N GLY A 91 -28.60 -11.89 14.04
CA GLY A 91 -29.27 -10.76 13.38
C GLY A 91 -30.61 -10.34 13.99
N GLY A 92 -30.85 -10.60 15.28
CA GLY A 92 -32.06 -10.21 15.99
C GLY A 92 -32.11 -8.73 16.38
N SER A 93 -31.99 -7.79 15.43
CA SER A 93 -32.54 -6.42 15.47
C SER A 93 -32.09 -5.62 14.25
N GLN A 94 -33.07 -5.24 13.43
CA GLN A 94 -33.07 -4.20 12.40
C GLN A 94 -31.95 -4.19 11.36
N ILE A 95 -32.40 -4.31 10.10
CA ILE A 95 -31.67 -3.99 8.88
C ILE A 95 -31.11 -2.56 9.00
N ILE A 96 -29.84 -2.41 9.35
CA ILE A 96 -29.06 -1.31 8.81
C ILE A 96 -28.51 -1.85 7.49
N THR A 97 -29.36 -1.84 6.46
CA THR A 97 -28.86 -1.75 5.10
C THR A 97 -28.06 -0.47 5.08
N SER A 98 -26.75 -0.57 5.26
CA SER A 98 -25.87 0.50 4.82
C SER A 98 -26.24 0.71 3.36
N PRO A 99 -26.76 1.90 2.97
CA PRO A 99 -26.96 2.18 1.55
C PRO A 99 -25.65 1.85 0.82
N PRO A 100 -25.70 1.47 -0.46
CA PRO A 100 -24.49 1.33 -1.25
C PRO A 100 -23.66 2.57 -0.97
N ILE A 101 -22.49 2.41 -0.34
CA ILE A 101 -21.62 3.54 -0.08
C ILE A 101 -21.09 3.89 -1.47
N GLU A 102 -21.86 4.69 -2.21
CA GLU A 102 -21.37 5.38 -3.40
C GLU A 102 -20.09 6.06 -2.94
N LYS A 103 -18.98 5.65 -3.55
CA LYS A 103 -17.73 6.35 -3.35
C LYS A 103 -17.99 7.77 -3.82
N GLU A 104 -18.17 8.70 -2.90
CA GLU A 104 -17.80 10.08 -3.19
C GLU A 104 -16.31 10.02 -3.56
N HIS A 105 -16.04 9.98 -4.86
CA HIS A 105 -14.71 10.14 -5.40
C HIS A 105 -14.30 11.58 -5.10
N LYS A 106 -13.78 11.80 -3.89
CA LYS A 106 -13.24 13.09 -3.52
C LYS A 106 -12.17 13.43 -4.56
N PRO A 107 -12.28 14.57 -5.25
CA PRO A 107 -11.29 14.96 -6.23
C PRO A 107 -9.95 15.07 -5.53
N PHE A 108 -8.91 14.53 -6.16
CA PHE A 108 -7.56 14.63 -5.64
C PHE A 108 -7.18 16.11 -5.46
N LYS A 109 -6.68 16.44 -4.26
CA LYS A 109 -6.09 17.74 -3.95
C LYS A 109 -4.78 17.52 -3.20
N LEU A 110 -3.78 18.32 -3.58
CA LEU A 110 -2.54 18.37 -2.82
C LEU A 110 -2.80 18.93 -1.42
N PRO A 111 -2.14 18.40 -0.39
CA PRO A 111 -2.04 19.08 0.90
C PRO A 111 -1.57 20.54 0.74
N PRO A 112 -2.05 21.47 1.58
CA PRO A 112 -1.60 22.85 1.53
C PRO A 112 -0.10 22.92 1.83
N ARG A 113 0.64 23.69 1.04
CA ARG A 113 2.09 23.88 1.22
C ARG A 113 2.35 24.84 2.36
N ASN A 114 3.37 24.53 3.17
CA ASN A 114 3.96 25.46 4.11
C ASN A 114 4.92 26.40 3.35
N ASP A 115 5.03 27.65 3.80
CA ASP A 115 5.99 28.62 3.26
C ASP A 115 7.44 28.26 3.63
N ARG A 116 7.62 27.46 4.68
CA ARG A 116 8.93 26.98 5.16
C ARG A 116 9.07 25.48 4.94
N MET A 117 10.31 25.07 4.71
CA MET A 117 10.73 23.68 4.50
C MET A 117 11.60 23.14 5.64
N SER A 118 11.75 23.89 6.73
CA SER A 118 12.77 23.63 7.75
C SER A 118 12.61 22.27 8.41
N ARG A 119 11.39 21.81 8.70
CA ARG A 119 11.19 20.52 9.38
C ARG A 119 11.44 19.38 8.41
N VAL A 120 10.97 19.51 7.17
CA VAL A 120 11.23 18.50 6.13
C VAL A 120 12.72 18.40 5.82
N PHE A 121 13.44 19.52 5.72
CA PHE A 121 14.90 19.49 5.51
C PHE A 121 15.62 18.86 6.70
N SER A 122 15.35 19.30 7.93
CA SER A 122 15.97 18.68 9.12
C SER A 122 15.69 17.19 9.18
N TYR A 123 14.44 16.77 8.93
CA TYR A 123 14.06 15.37 8.97
C TYR A 123 14.72 14.55 7.86
N LEU A 124 14.65 14.97 6.59
CA LEU A 124 15.17 14.19 5.48
C LEU A 124 16.70 14.19 5.44
N LEU A 125 17.36 15.31 5.73
CA LEU A 125 18.82 15.41 5.70
C LEU A 125 19.46 14.80 6.96
N LEU A 126 18.97 15.18 8.15
CA LEU A 126 19.66 14.86 9.41
C LEU A 126 19.14 13.57 10.04
N THR A 127 17.83 13.30 9.96
CA THR A 127 17.23 12.11 10.57
C THR A 127 17.21 10.92 9.61
N ARG A 128 17.06 11.17 8.31
CA ARG A 128 16.97 10.11 7.28
C ARG A 128 18.22 9.96 6.44
N GLY A 129 19.24 10.81 6.62
CA GLY A 129 20.52 10.69 5.94
C GLY A 129 20.46 10.91 4.42
N ILE A 130 19.36 11.48 3.89
CA ILE A 130 19.22 11.70 2.45
C ILE A 130 20.26 12.72 1.99
N ASP A 131 20.95 12.41 0.90
CA ASP A 131 21.95 13.29 0.31
C ASP A 131 21.30 14.63 -0.10
N LYS A 132 22.03 15.72 0.18
CA LYS A 132 21.54 17.08 -0.02
C LYS A 132 21.19 17.35 -1.48
N ASP A 133 22.03 16.94 -2.42
CA ASP A 133 21.86 17.27 -3.83
C ASP A 133 20.73 16.43 -4.44
N VAL A 134 20.58 15.18 -3.98
CA VAL A 134 19.42 14.34 -4.28
C VAL A 134 18.14 15.03 -3.82
N LEU A 135 18.03 15.38 -2.53
CA LEU A 135 16.83 16.01 -1.99
C LEU A 135 16.51 17.33 -2.71
N TYR A 136 17.52 18.15 -2.99
CA TYR A 136 17.35 19.46 -3.62
C TYR A 136 16.76 19.33 -5.03
N GLU A 137 17.14 18.30 -5.80
CA GLU A 137 16.59 18.08 -7.13
C GLU A 137 15.08 17.76 -7.08
N PHE A 138 14.65 16.90 -6.16
CA PHE A 138 13.22 16.59 -5.99
C PHE A 138 12.41 17.79 -5.46
N VAL A 139 12.98 18.62 -4.58
CA VAL A 139 12.35 19.86 -4.11
C VAL A 139 12.23 20.87 -5.25
N ARG A 140 13.29 21.06 -6.05
CA ARG A 140 13.32 21.97 -7.22
C ARG A 140 12.23 21.63 -8.23
N ARG A 141 11.99 20.34 -8.44
CA ARG A 141 10.88 19.83 -9.30
C ARG A 141 9.52 19.86 -8.64
N LYS A 142 9.40 20.47 -7.45
CA LYS A 142 8.16 20.58 -6.66
C LYS A 142 7.57 19.22 -6.27
N MET A 143 8.39 18.16 -6.26
CA MET A 143 7.95 16.81 -5.93
C MET A 143 7.96 16.55 -4.42
N ILE A 144 8.80 17.27 -3.68
CA ILE A 144 8.85 17.20 -2.21
C ILE A 144 8.55 18.57 -1.62
N TYR A 145 7.68 18.61 -0.60
CA TYR A 145 7.43 19.83 0.17
C TYR A 145 6.94 19.54 1.59
N GLU A 146 6.93 20.58 2.44
CA GLU A 146 6.37 20.55 3.79
C GLU A 146 4.91 21.00 3.77
N SER A 147 4.02 20.18 4.33
CA SER A 147 2.60 20.54 4.46
C SER A 147 2.35 21.55 5.60
N SER A 148 1.40 22.48 5.43
CA SER A 148 1.16 23.54 6.41
C SER A 148 0.35 23.11 7.63
N ASP A 149 -0.44 22.04 7.52
CA ASP A 149 -1.36 21.57 8.56
C ASP A 149 -0.66 20.78 9.66
N PHE A 150 0.23 19.87 9.28
CA PHE A 150 0.91 18.95 10.21
C PHE A 150 2.42 18.84 9.97
N HIS A 151 3.00 19.68 9.12
CA HIS A 151 4.42 19.65 8.77
C HIS A 151 4.91 18.27 8.30
N ASN A 152 4.06 17.51 7.60
CA ASN A 152 4.47 16.27 6.94
C ASN A 152 5.39 16.59 5.76
N ALA A 153 6.38 15.73 5.51
CA ALA A 153 7.01 15.61 4.21
C ALA A 153 5.99 15.03 3.23
N VAL A 154 5.68 15.78 2.18
CA VAL A 154 4.77 15.38 1.12
C VAL A 154 5.56 15.02 -0.12
N PHE A 155 5.35 13.81 -0.65
CA PHE A 155 5.96 13.28 -1.86
C PHE A 155 4.91 13.18 -2.96
N VAL A 156 5.08 13.94 -4.02
CA VAL A 156 4.10 14.13 -5.10
C VAL A 156 4.51 13.33 -6.31
N GLY A 157 3.55 12.58 -6.87
CA GLY A 157 3.70 12.02 -8.21
C GLY A 157 2.78 12.72 -9.21
N TYR A 158 3.29 12.85 -10.43
CA TYR A 158 2.71 13.64 -11.51
C TYR A 158 2.32 12.72 -12.67
N ASP A 159 1.31 13.09 -13.46
CA ASP A 159 1.10 12.45 -14.76
C ASP A 159 2.07 13.00 -15.81
N SER A 160 2.03 12.41 -17.01
CA SER A 160 2.86 12.82 -18.15
C SER A 160 2.65 14.27 -18.61
N ASN A 161 1.56 14.92 -18.19
CA ASN A 161 1.30 16.35 -18.45
C ASN A 161 1.80 17.26 -17.32
N GLY A 162 2.50 16.71 -16.32
CA GLY A 162 2.99 17.45 -15.16
C GLY A 162 1.89 17.82 -14.17
N LYS A 163 0.71 17.18 -14.21
CA LYS A 163 -0.36 17.43 -13.24
C LYS A 163 -0.24 16.48 -12.05
N PRO A 164 -0.31 16.98 -10.80
CA PRO A 164 -0.19 16.11 -9.63
C PRO A 164 -1.41 15.18 -9.53
N ARG A 165 -1.16 13.89 -9.31
CA ARG A 165 -2.19 12.84 -9.21
C ARG A 165 -2.10 12.01 -7.94
N HIS A 166 -0.98 12.09 -7.23
CA HIS A 166 -0.76 11.39 -5.98
C HIS A 166 0.03 12.27 -5.00
N ALA A 167 -0.25 12.13 -3.70
CA ALA A 167 0.58 12.71 -2.66
C ALA A 167 0.69 11.76 -1.47
N HIS A 168 1.89 11.24 -1.21
CA HIS A 168 2.21 10.50 0.00
C HIS A 168 2.64 11.47 1.10
N LYS A 169 2.15 11.29 2.32
CA LYS A 169 2.51 12.11 3.49
C LYS A 169 3.26 11.26 4.51
N ARG A 170 4.38 11.79 4.98
CA ARG A 170 5.17 11.22 6.08
C ARG A 170 5.37 12.27 7.18
N GLY A 171 5.01 11.94 8.41
CA GLY A 171 5.27 12.78 9.58
C GLY A 171 6.77 12.99 9.78
N THR A 172 7.15 14.21 10.18
CA THR A 172 8.55 14.62 10.40
C THR A 172 9.00 14.42 11.86
N VAL A 173 8.13 13.88 12.73
CA VAL A 173 8.41 13.59 14.13
C VAL A 173 8.70 12.10 14.31
N THR A 174 9.80 11.76 14.97
CA THR A 174 10.34 10.40 15.06
C THR A 174 9.53 9.47 15.97
N ASN A 175 8.93 9.98 17.04
CA ASN A 175 8.30 9.15 18.09
C ASN A 175 6.87 8.66 17.74
N ASN A 176 6.24 9.20 16.69
CA ASN A 176 4.92 8.75 16.20
C ASN A 176 4.72 9.18 14.75
N PRO A 177 5.46 8.59 13.79
CA PRO A 177 5.45 9.07 12.42
C PRO A 177 4.16 8.66 11.71
N TYR A 178 3.36 9.65 11.33
CA TYR A 178 2.22 9.44 10.44
C TYR A 178 2.69 8.96 9.06
N LYS A 179 1.98 8.00 8.45
CA LYS A 179 2.13 7.64 7.04
C LYS A 179 0.77 7.50 6.37
N GLY A 180 0.61 8.05 5.17
CA GLY A 180 -0.63 7.86 4.40
C GLY A 180 -0.73 8.74 3.17
N ASN A 181 -1.58 8.34 2.22
CA ASN A 181 -1.80 9.09 0.98
C ASN A 181 -2.89 10.15 1.18
N ALA A 182 -2.82 11.26 0.44
CA ALA A 182 -3.88 12.24 0.38
C ALA A 182 -5.13 11.64 -0.28
N ALA A 183 -6.32 12.10 0.13
CA ALA A 183 -7.58 11.60 -0.42
C ALA A 183 -7.65 11.82 -1.94
N GLY A 184 -8.19 10.84 -2.65
CA GLY A 184 -8.28 10.87 -4.12
C GLY A 184 -6.97 10.56 -4.85
N SER A 185 -5.87 10.28 -4.14
CA SER A 185 -4.60 9.91 -4.77
C SER A 185 -4.75 8.68 -5.68
N GLN A 186 -4.13 8.74 -6.85
CA GLN A 186 -4.15 7.69 -7.86
C GLN A 186 -2.83 6.89 -7.79
N PRO A 187 -2.84 5.63 -7.34
CA PRO A 187 -1.61 4.85 -7.13
C PRO A 187 -0.79 4.59 -8.40
N GLU A 188 -1.38 4.70 -9.59
CA GLU A 188 -0.67 4.70 -10.88
C GLU A 188 0.39 5.79 -10.96
N PHE A 189 0.16 6.90 -10.26
CA PHE A 189 1.01 8.07 -10.28
C PHE A 189 1.64 8.32 -8.92
N SER A 190 1.88 7.27 -8.10
CA SER A 190 2.67 7.38 -6.87
C SER A 190 4.04 8.02 -7.14
N PHE A 191 4.76 8.44 -6.10
CA PHE A 191 6.01 9.20 -6.25
C PHE A 191 7.01 8.51 -7.20
N HIS A 192 7.37 9.13 -8.32
CA HIS A 192 8.25 8.55 -9.34
C HIS A 192 9.07 9.61 -10.08
N TRP A 193 10.20 9.18 -10.62
CA TRP A 193 11.14 9.93 -11.45
C TRP A 193 11.31 9.23 -12.80
N HIS A 194 11.25 10.00 -13.88
CA HIS A 194 11.55 9.52 -15.22
C HIS A 194 12.98 9.85 -15.61
N GLY A 195 13.77 8.80 -15.82
CA GLY A 195 15.08 8.89 -16.45
C GLY A 195 15.00 8.60 -17.96
N THR A 196 16.16 8.52 -18.60
CA THR A 196 16.35 8.29 -20.04
C THR A 196 16.81 6.87 -20.37
N SER A 197 17.37 6.14 -19.40
CA SER A 197 17.90 4.79 -19.59
C SER A 197 16.77 3.75 -19.68
N ASP A 198 17.16 2.49 -19.90
CA ASP A 198 16.27 1.33 -19.97
C ASP A 198 15.97 0.70 -18.59
N LYS A 199 16.30 1.39 -17.48
CA LYS A 199 16.20 0.87 -16.12
C LYS A 199 15.12 1.57 -15.31
N ILE A 200 14.39 0.82 -14.51
CA ILE A 200 13.54 1.34 -13.44
C ILE A 200 13.76 0.60 -12.13
N TYR A 201 13.79 1.33 -11.03
CA TYR A 201 13.88 0.79 -9.67
C TYR A 201 12.58 1.06 -8.91
N LEU A 202 11.98 0.02 -8.32
CA LEU A 202 10.70 0.08 -7.62
C LEU A 202 10.87 -0.15 -6.11
N PHE A 203 10.46 0.82 -5.30
CA PHE A 203 10.59 0.81 -3.84
C PHE A 203 9.22 0.82 -3.15
N GLU A 204 9.16 0.37 -1.90
CA GLU A 204 7.93 0.41 -1.11
C GLU A 204 7.57 1.85 -0.73
N ALA A 205 8.53 2.66 -0.28
CA ALA A 205 8.29 4.03 0.14
C ALA A 205 9.29 5.07 -0.45
N PRO A 206 8.88 6.36 -0.49
CA PRO A 206 9.73 7.43 -1.03
C PRO A 206 11.08 7.61 -0.33
N ILE A 207 11.15 7.38 0.99
CA ILE A 207 12.39 7.55 1.76
C ILE A 207 13.40 6.46 1.37
N ASP A 208 12.95 5.23 1.13
CA ASP A 208 13.82 4.13 0.71
C ASP A 208 14.39 4.39 -0.68
N MET A 209 13.54 4.85 -1.61
CA MET A 209 13.96 5.29 -2.94
C MET A 209 15.04 6.37 -2.87
N LEU A 210 14.83 7.40 -2.04
CA LEU A 210 15.81 8.48 -1.88
C LEU A 210 17.10 8.01 -1.20
N SER A 211 17.00 7.08 -0.25
CA SER A 211 18.16 6.49 0.43
C SER A 211 19.02 5.71 -0.56
N TYR A 212 18.40 4.88 -1.39
CA TYR A 212 19.08 4.15 -2.45
C TYR A 212 19.80 5.09 -3.42
N ILE A 213 19.10 6.12 -3.93
CA ILE A 213 19.71 7.12 -4.82
C ILE A 213 20.87 7.85 -4.13
N SER A 214 20.76 8.14 -2.83
CA SER A 214 21.81 8.80 -2.05
C SER A 214 23.07 7.94 -1.89
N MET A 215 22.91 6.62 -1.82
CA MET A 215 24.02 5.67 -1.84
C MET A 215 24.58 5.44 -3.25
N HIS A 216 23.76 5.61 -4.30
CA HIS A 216 24.06 5.24 -5.69
C HIS A 216 23.97 6.46 -6.62
N LYS A 217 24.81 7.47 -6.36
CA LYS A 217 24.68 8.80 -6.98
C LYS A 217 25.20 8.87 -8.42
N GLU A 218 25.99 7.91 -8.87
CA GLU A 218 26.54 7.95 -10.22
C GLU A 218 25.43 7.84 -11.26
N ASN A 219 25.28 8.88 -12.09
CA ASN A 219 24.31 8.96 -13.18
C ASN A 219 22.86 8.62 -12.79
N TRP A 220 22.49 8.78 -11.51
CA TRP A 220 21.19 8.33 -11.01
C TRP A 220 20.04 8.94 -11.82
N GLN A 221 20.14 10.22 -12.23
CA GLN A 221 19.10 10.91 -13.00
C GLN A 221 18.77 10.25 -14.35
N GLU A 222 19.69 9.46 -14.91
CA GLU A 222 19.45 8.72 -16.15
C GLU A 222 18.51 7.54 -15.93
N HIS A 223 18.40 6.99 -14.72
CA HIS A 223 17.52 5.87 -14.42
C HIS A 223 16.13 6.35 -14.00
N SER A 224 15.12 5.49 -14.18
CA SER A 224 13.78 5.74 -13.63
C SER A 224 13.65 5.17 -12.23
N TYR A 225 12.86 5.81 -11.38
CA TYR A 225 12.60 5.34 -10.02
C TYR A 225 11.13 5.50 -9.70
N ALA A 226 10.56 4.59 -8.94
CA ALA A 226 9.20 4.71 -8.43
C ALA A 226 9.11 4.19 -7.01
N ALA A 227 8.34 4.88 -6.16
CA ALA A 227 7.94 4.44 -4.85
C ALA A 227 6.44 4.16 -4.83
N SER A 228 6.06 2.91 -4.64
CA SER A 228 4.67 2.45 -4.67
C SER A 228 3.81 3.02 -3.54
N CYS A 229 4.44 3.51 -2.46
CA CYS A 229 3.78 3.97 -1.23
C CYS A 229 2.87 2.89 -0.60
N SER A 230 3.18 1.62 -0.88
CA SER A 230 2.48 0.39 -0.56
C SER A 230 3.24 -0.79 -1.20
N VAL A 231 2.74 -2.02 -1.02
CA VAL A 231 3.23 -3.20 -1.73
C VAL A 231 2.59 -3.44 -3.12
N SER A 232 2.05 -2.38 -3.75
CA SER A 232 1.39 -2.44 -5.07
C SER A 232 2.36 -2.27 -6.23
N ASP A 233 2.01 -2.75 -7.41
CA ASP A 233 2.76 -2.63 -8.67
C ASP A 233 2.19 -1.60 -9.66
N ARG A 234 1.12 -0.88 -9.27
CA ARG A 234 0.39 0.02 -10.19
C ARG A 234 1.26 1.11 -10.80
N VAL A 235 2.11 1.74 -10.00
CA VAL A 235 3.03 2.78 -10.50
C VAL A 235 4.08 2.22 -11.45
N LEU A 236 4.58 1.00 -11.20
CA LEU A 236 5.54 0.34 -12.10
C LEU A 236 4.94 0.17 -13.49
N PHE A 237 3.74 -0.43 -13.58
CA PHE A 237 3.11 -0.67 -14.88
C PHE A 237 2.67 0.62 -15.57
N GLN A 238 2.33 1.67 -14.82
CA GLN A 238 2.11 2.99 -15.40
C GLN A 238 3.42 3.56 -15.99
N CYS A 239 4.55 3.49 -15.27
CA CYS A 239 5.85 3.92 -15.78
C CYS A 239 6.30 3.13 -17.02
N LEU A 240 6.07 1.82 -17.04
CA LEU A 240 6.38 0.97 -18.21
C LEU A 240 5.52 1.34 -19.43
N LYS A 241 4.26 1.73 -19.20
CA LYS A 241 3.36 2.21 -20.25
C LYS A 241 3.81 3.57 -20.79
N ASP A 242 4.20 4.47 -19.90
CA ASP A 242 4.61 5.84 -20.26
C ASP A 242 6.01 5.86 -20.90
N ASN A 243 6.88 4.91 -20.57
CA ASN A 243 8.20 4.76 -21.17
C ASN A 243 8.48 3.32 -21.63
N PRO A 244 8.14 2.99 -22.89
CA PRO A 244 8.41 1.67 -23.49
C PRO A 244 9.90 1.31 -23.64
N ASN A 245 10.82 2.26 -23.43
CA ASN A 245 12.27 2.01 -23.47
C ASN A 245 12.76 1.19 -22.27
N ILE A 246 12.02 1.18 -21.16
CA ILE A 246 12.39 0.42 -19.97
C ILE A 246 12.38 -1.08 -20.28
N LYS A 247 13.53 -1.74 -20.08
CA LYS A 247 13.74 -3.19 -20.30
C LYS A 247 14.16 -3.95 -19.03
N ASN A 248 14.76 -3.26 -18.07
CA ASN A 248 15.27 -3.85 -16.85
C ASN A 248 14.57 -3.23 -15.64
N VAL A 249 13.88 -4.07 -14.87
CA VAL A 249 13.17 -3.68 -13.65
C VAL A 249 13.92 -4.19 -12.42
N PHE A 250 14.21 -3.31 -11.48
CA PHE A 250 14.80 -3.67 -10.19
C PHE A 250 13.72 -3.52 -9.12
N LEU A 251 13.45 -4.59 -8.38
CA LEU A 251 12.47 -4.64 -7.32
C LEU A 251 13.19 -4.53 -5.98
N CYS A 252 12.88 -3.48 -5.23
CA CYS A 252 13.67 -2.99 -4.10
C CYS A 252 12.80 -2.78 -2.86
N PHE A 253 11.80 -3.63 -2.62
CA PHE A 253 10.99 -3.53 -1.39
C PHE A 253 11.77 -3.98 -0.14
N ASP A 254 11.21 -3.63 1.01
CA ASP A 254 11.77 -3.89 2.34
C ASP A 254 12.16 -5.36 2.54
N ASN A 255 13.19 -5.59 3.36
CA ASN A 255 13.66 -6.91 3.76
C ASN A 255 12.76 -7.49 4.88
N ASP A 256 11.47 -7.59 4.58
CA ASP A 256 10.48 -8.27 5.41
C ASP A 256 9.59 -9.21 4.58
N GLU A 257 8.77 -10.01 5.25
CA GLU A 257 7.93 -11.00 4.58
C GLU A 257 6.97 -10.37 3.55
N ALA A 258 6.40 -9.19 3.85
CA ALA A 258 5.44 -8.53 2.98
C ALA A 258 6.12 -7.96 1.73
N GLY A 259 7.26 -7.28 1.92
CA GLY A 259 8.08 -6.73 0.85
C GLY A 259 8.59 -7.82 -0.09
N GLN A 260 9.17 -8.89 0.44
CA GLN A 260 9.72 -9.98 -0.37
C GLN A 260 8.64 -10.80 -1.08
N THR A 261 7.49 -11.04 -0.43
CA THR A 261 6.33 -11.67 -1.08
C THR A 261 5.83 -10.83 -2.27
N ALA A 262 5.78 -9.51 -2.11
CA ALA A 262 5.38 -8.62 -3.17
C ALA A 262 6.43 -8.54 -4.31
N ASN A 263 7.73 -8.48 -4.00
CA ASN A 263 8.81 -8.56 -5.00
C ASN A 263 8.65 -9.81 -5.87
N LYS A 264 8.49 -10.99 -5.26
CA LYS A 264 8.31 -12.25 -5.99
C LYS A 264 7.07 -12.23 -6.89
N ARG A 265 5.92 -11.80 -6.36
CA ARG A 265 4.67 -11.68 -7.13
C ARG A 265 4.83 -10.76 -8.35
N ILE A 266 5.52 -9.64 -8.18
CA ILE A 266 5.74 -8.66 -9.26
C ILE A 266 6.71 -9.23 -10.30
N ALA A 267 7.79 -9.90 -9.86
CA ALA A 267 8.73 -10.57 -10.74
C ALA A 267 8.04 -11.65 -11.60
N ASP A 268 7.18 -12.48 -11.01
CA ASP A 268 6.41 -13.50 -11.74
C ASP A 268 5.54 -12.86 -12.83
N LYS A 269 4.89 -11.74 -12.51
CA LYS A 269 4.06 -10.98 -13.46
C LYS A 269 4.92 -10.37 -14.59
N LEU A 270 6.08 -9.79 -14.28
CA LEU A 270 7.01 -9.25 -15.28
C LEU A 270 7.56 -10.35 -16.20
N ASN A 271 7.91 -11.50 -15.63
CA ASN A 271 8.38 -12.67 -16.38
C ASN A 271 7.32 -13.16 -17.37
N SER A 272 6.05 -13.23 -16.95
CA SER A 272 4.93 -13.56 -17.86
C SER A 272 4.76 -12.60 -19.04
N MET A 273 5.33 -11.39 -18.93
CA MET A 273 5.32 -10.34 -19.95
C MET A 273 6.67 -10.25 -20.71
N ASN A 274 7.61 -11.17 -20.47
CA ASN A 274 8.98 -11.15 -21.01
C ASN A 274 9.76 -9.86 -20.66
N ILE A 275 9.51 -9.28 -19.49
CA ILE A 275 10.26 -8.13 -18.97
C ILE A 275 11.28 -8.64 -17.97
N LYS A 276 12.55 -8.26 -18.14
CA LYS A 276 13.62 -8.68 -17.21
C LYS A 276 13.44 -7.98 -15.88
N SER A 277 13.53 -8.75 -14.79
CA SER A 277 13.49 -8.21 -13.44
C SER A 277 14.56 -8.82 -12.55
N GLU A 278 15.11 -8.01 -11.64
CA GLU A 278 16.05 -8.43 -10.59
C GLU A 278 15.53 -7.94 -9.23
N ILE A 279 15.66 -8.75 -8.18
CA ILE A 279 15.33 -8.35 -6.81
C ILE A 279 16.62 -7.92 -6.11
N LEU A 280 16.63 -6.67 -5.65
CA LEU A 280 17.68 -6.10 -4.81
C LEU A 280 17.15 -6.01 -3.38
N ILE A 281 17.87 -6.60 -2.42
CA ILE A 281 17.43 -6.69 -1.03
C ILE A 281 18.33 -5.77 -0.18
N PRO A 282 17.77 -4.86 0.64
CA PRO A 282 18.57 -4.09 1.59
C PRO A 282 19.20 -5.01 2.65
N ILE A 283 20.35 -4.61 3.18
CA ILE A 283 21.12 -5.42 4.16
C ILE A 283 20.35 -5.48 5.49
N HIS A 284 19.86 -4.33 5.93
CA HIS A 284 19.00 -4.17 7.09
C HIS A 284 17.54 -4.30 6.67
N LYS A 285 16.64 -3.79 7.50
CA LYS A 285 15.20 -3.89 7.31
C LYS A 285 14.73 -3.17 6.03
N ASP A 286 15.23 -1.97 5.78
CA ASP A 286 14.89 -1.15 4.62
C ASP A 286 16.12 -0.34 4.14
N TRP A 287 16.02 0.28 2.97
CA TRP A 287 17.14 1.04 2.40
C TRP A 287 17.49 2.29 3.21
N ASN A 288 16.56 2.80 4.04
CA ASN A 288 16.87 3.90 4.93
C ASN A 288 17.69 3.45 6.13
N ASP A 289 17.43 2.26 6.66
CA ASP A 289 18.28 1.67 7.69
C ASP A 289 19.70 1.42 7.15
N ASP A 290 19.86 0.97 5.89
CA ASP A 290 21.19 0.78 5.29
C ASP A 290 22.04 2.06 5.26
N ILE A 291 21.48 3.16 4.75
CA ILE A 291 22.20 4.44 4.71
C ILE A 291 22.51 4.98 6.11
N LEU A 292 21.64 4.74 7.10
CA LEU A 292 21.86 5.19 8.48
C LEU A 292 22.92 4.35 9.22
N ASN A 293 23.11 3.09 8.83
CA ASN A 293 24.17 2.22 9.36
C ASN A 293 25.50 2.34 8.60
N GLY A 294 25.55 3.17 7.54
CA GLY A 294 26.80 3.47 6.82
C GLY A 294 27.22 2.40 5.81
N GLU A 295 26.28 1.57 5.37
CA GLU A 295 26.52 0.52 4.38
C GLU A 295 26.95 1.09 3.03
N ARG A 296 27.91 0.42 2.37
CA ARG A 296 28.44 0.82 1.06
C ARG A 296 27.79 0.01 -0.08
N THR A 297 27.81 0.59 -1.28
CA THR A 297 27.24 0.05 -2.53
C THR A 297 27.56 -1.40 -2.87
N ASP A 298 28.69 -1.92 -2.37
CA ASP A 298 29.25 -3.19 -2.82
C ASP A 298 28.67 -4.40 -2.06
N GLU A 299 27.83 -4.17 -1.04
CA GLU A 299 27.32 -5.21 -0.14
C GLU A 299 25.84 -5.59 -0.39
N ILE A 300 25.23 -5.10 -1.49
CA ILE A 300 23.84 -5.42 -1.82
C ILE A 300 23.68 -6.89 -2.18
N CYS A 301 22.83 -7.59 -1.42
CA CYS A 301 22.43 -8.96 -1.71
C CYS A 301 21.53 -8.99 -2.96
N ARG A 302 21.97 -9.75 -3.97
CA ARG A 302 21.22 -9.94 -5.22
C ARG A 302 20.58 -11.32 -5.23
N GLN A 303 19.28 -11.38 -5.50
CA GLN A 303 18.61 -12.64 -5.80
C GLN A 303 18.31 -12.70 -7.30
N VAL A 304 19.04 -13.57 -8.00
CA VAL A 304 18.73 -13.91 -9.38
C VAL A 304 17.59 -14.92 -9.35
N LEU A 305 16.47 -14.59 -10.00
CA LEU A 305 15.35 -15.50 -10.23
C LEU A 305 15.54 -16.26 -11.54
#